data_AF-A0A510L9M1-F1
#
_entry.id   AF-A0A510L9M1-F1
#
_cell.length_a   1.000
_cell.length_b   1.000
_cell.length_c   1.000
_cell.angle_alpha   90.00
_cell.angle_beta   90.00
_cell.angle_gamma   90.00
#
_symmetry.space_group_name_H-M   'P 1'
#
loop_
_entity.id
_entity.type
_entity.pdbx_description
1 polymer ?
#
loop_
_entity_poly.entity_id
_entity_poly.type
_entity_poly.pdbx_seq_one_letter_code
_entity_poly.pdbx_strand_id
1 'polypeptide(L)'
;MKDYVKVEKPVVKTGEMLFMDVESLKNMPFELFSKNEKDKFVNLFSEIPTKATKDVKVHVENVKNVWKERGVTFDKNSKISMISVFFHFNDEPQENILFIGHVGILIPEKDGKLMFIEKLAFQQPYQVLKFNNRTELNDYLMNKYDTAWGQPVARPFIMENDELLKEYRNNPNNKS
;
A
#
# COMPACT_ATOMS: atom_id res chain seq x y z
N MET A 1 -14.05 4.53 3.94
CA MET A 1 -13.49 3.52 3.00
C MET A 1 -14.57 2.78 2.19
N LYS A 2 -15.73 2.45 2.77
CA LYS A 2 -16.74 1.54 2.17
C LYS A 2 -17.20 1.92 0.74
N ASP A 3 -17.15 3.21 0.38
CA ASP A 3 -17.52 3.73 -0.94
C ASP A 3 -16.35 4.37 -1.72
N TYR A 4 -15.16 4.46 -1.13
CA TYR A 4 -14.02 5.17 -1.70
C TYR A 4 -13.19 4.29 -2.66
N VAL A 5 -12.91 3.06 -2.24
CA VAL A 5 -12.25 2.05 -3.08
C VAL A 5 -13.31 1.06 -3.54
N LYS A 6 -13.40 0.87 -4.85
CA LYS A 6 -14.34 -0.06 -5.49
C LYS A 6 -13.57 -1.23 -6.09
N VAL A 7 -14.16 -2.42 -6.01
CA VAL A 7 -13.67 -3.64 -6.65
C VAL A 7 -14.85 -4.23 -7.39
N GLU A 8 -14.87 -4.13 -8.72
CA GLU A 8 -16.04 -4.50 -9.53
C GLU A 8 -15.95 -5.94 -10.09
N LYS A 9 -14.74 -6.55 -10.10
CA LYS A 9 -14.49 -7.89 -10.64
C LYS A 9 -13.42 -8.62 -9.82
N PRO A 10 -13.74 -9.10 -8.62
CA PRO A 10 -12.76 -9.69 -7.74
C PRO A 10 -12.16 -10.97 -8.37
N VAL A 11 -10.87 -10.95 -8.67
CA VAL A 11 -10.09 -12.13 -9.04
C VAL A 11 -9.54 -12.70 -7.73
N VAL A 12 -10.34 -13.55 -7.08
CA VAL A 12 -10.03 -14.06 -5.74
C VAL A 12 -8.89 -15.07 -5.81
N LYS A 13 -7.66 -14.59 -5.64
CA LYS A 13 -6.51 -15.37 -5.21
C LYS A 13 -5.91 -14.69 -3.98
N THR A 14 -5.96 -15.39 -2.85
CA THR A 14 -5.27 -14.98 -1.62
C THR A 14 -3.81 -15.35 -1.77
N GLY A 15 -2.93 -14.35 -1.71
CA GLY A 15 -1.49 -14.56 -1.64
C GLY A 15 -1.02 -14.97 -0.25
N GLU A 16 0.19 -15.52 -0.14
CA GLU A 16 0.77 -15.97 1.14
C GLU A 16 0.93 -14.81 2.13
N MET A 17 1.21 -13.60 1.65
CA MET A 17 1.41 -12.41 2.49
C MET A 17 0.15 -11.98 3.23
N LEU A 18 -1.05 -12.38 2.77
CA LEU A 18 -2.32 -12.11 3.45
C LEU A 18 -2.76 -13.20 4.43
N PHE A 19 -1.99 -14.28 4.60
CA PHE A 19 -2.40 -15.41 5.43
C PHE A 19 -2.78 -14.97 6.86
N MET A 20 -1.93 -14.18 7.51
CA MET A 20 -2.16 -13.72 8.89
C MET A 20 -3.39 -12.82 9.02
N ASP A 21 -3.65 -11.95 8.04
CA ASP A 21 -4.84 -11.09 8.01
C ASP A 21 -6.11 -11.91 7.84
N VAL A 22 -6.09 -12.87 6.90
CA VAL A 22 -7.22 -13.76 6.64
C VAL A 22 -7.52 -14.66 7.83
N GLU A 23 -6.49 -15.22 8.48
CA GLU A 23 -6.65 -16.00 9.71
C GLU A 23 -7.19 -15.15 10.86
N SER A 24 -6.71 -13.91 11.00
CA SER A 24 -7.24 -12.99 12.02
C SER A 24 -8.73 -12.70 11.79
N LEU A 25 -9.14 -12.44 10.54
CA LEU A 25 -10.55 -12.21 10.19
C LEU A 25 -11.43 -13.45 10.40
N LYS A 26 -10.91 -14.67 10.21
CA LYS A 26 -11.64 -15.92 10.46
C LYS A 26 -11.86 -16.17 11.95
N ASN A 27 -10.89 -15.81 12.79
CA ASN A 27 -10.92 -16.08 14.23
C ASN A 27 -11.61 -14.99 15.06
N MET A 28 -12.19 -13.97 14.41
CA MET A 28 -12.98 -12.95 15.11
C MET A 28 -14.26 -13.56 15.70
N PRO A 29 -14.64 -13.18 16.94
CA PRO A 29 -15.86 -13.70 17.59
C PRO A 29 -17.15 -13.17 16.97
N PHE A 30 -17.06 -12.29 15.97
CA PHE A 30 -18.17 -11.72 15.22
C PHE A 30 -17.76 -11.49 13.76
N GLU A 31 -18.75 -11.40 12.86
CA GLU A 31 -18.50 -11.11 11.46
C GLU A 31 -18.15 -9.62 11.27
N LEU A 32 -16.86 -9.32 11.15
CA LEU A 32 -16.37 -7.96 10.93
C LEU A 32 -16.67 -7.46 9.50
N PHE A 33 -16.51 -8.34 8.51
CA PHE A 33 -16.71 -8.06 7.08
C PHE A 33 -17.69 -9.04 6.48
N SER A 34 -18.63 -8.53 5.68
CA SER A 34 -19.41 -9.34 4.76
C SER A 34 -18.49 -10.02 3.73
N LYS A 35 -18.98 -11.08 3.07
CA LYS A 35 -18.22 -11.76 2.00
C LYS A 35 -17.69 -10.80 0.93
N ASN A 36 -18.52 -9.86 0.48
CA ASN A 36 -18.12 -8.86 -0.52
C ASN A 36 -17.01 -7.91 -0.01
N GLU A 37 -17.03 -7.55 1.28
CA GLU A 37 -15.96 -6.75 1.88
C GLU A 37 -14.65 -7.53 2.02
N LYS A 38 -14.73 -8.84 2.33
CA LYS A 38 -13.56 -9.74 2.32
C LYS A 38 -12.96 -9.86 0.92
N ASP A 39 -13.80 -10.03 -0.11
CA ASP A 39 -13.34 -10.13 -1.49
C ASP A 39 -12.67 -8.82 -1.94
N LYS A 40 -13.22 -7.66 -1.57
CA LYS A 40 -12.60 -6.34 -1.79
C LYS A 40 -11.23 -6.24 -1.11
N PHE A 41 -11.14 -6.65 0.16
CA PHE A 41 -9.91 -6.64 0.92
C PHE A 41 -8.82 -7.51 0.25
N VAL A 42 -9.15 -8.76 -0.09
CA VAL A 42 -8.21 -9.68 -0.75
C VAL A 42 -7.74 -9.12 -2.10
N ASN A 43 -8.63 -8.57 -2.91
CA ASN A 43 -8.24 -8.02 -4.21
C ASN A 43 -7.29 -6.81 -4.10
N LEU A 44 -7.52 -5.96 -3.10
CA LEU A 44 -6.70 -4.78 -2.88
C LEU A 44 -5.31 -5.14 -2.34
N PHE A 45 -5.23 -6.04 -1.36
CA PHE A 45 -4.02 -6.26 -0.57
C PHE A 45 -3.25 -7.54 -0.90
N SER A 46 -3.79 -8.48 -1.69
CA SER A 46 -3.04 -9.67 -2.12
C SER A 46 -1.77 -9.24 -2.86
N GLU A 47 -0.69 -9.98 -2.65
CA GLU A 47 0.57 -9.72 -3.34
C GLU A 47 0.44 -9.76 -4.86
N ILE A 48 1.40 -9.13 -5.52
CA ILE A 48 1.44 -8.92 -6.96
C ILE A 48 2.75 -9.53 -7.48
N PRO A 49 2.71 -10.62 -8.25
CA PRO A 49 3.90 -11.17 -8.90
C PRO A 49 4.59 -10.10 -9.77
N THR A 50 5.91 -10.03 -9.71
CA THR A 50 6.70 -9.00 -10.40
C THR A 50 7.98 -9.57 -10.99
N LYS A 51 8.73 -8.73 -11.72
CA LYS A 51 10.04 -9.10 -12.27
C LYS A 51 11.14 -8.87 -11.24
N ALA A 52 12.19 -9.68 -11.28
CA ALA A 52 13.44 -9.46 -10.55
C ALA A 52 14.19 -8.23 -11.09
N THR A 53 13.75 -7.04 -10.71
CA THR A 53 14.36 -5.76 -11.09
C THR A 53 14.33 -4.80 -9.90
N LYS A 54 15.22 -3.81 -9.92
CA LYS A 54 15.22 -2.70 -8.96
C LYS A 54 14.49 -1.45 -9.47
N ASP A 55 14.00 -1.49 -10.71
CA ASP A 55 13.31 -0.35 -11.33
C ASP A 55 11.88 -0.21 -10.79
N VAL A 56 11.68 0.78 -9.91
CA VAL A 56 10.38 1.13 -9.33
C VAL A 56 9.33 1.43 -10.40
N LYS A 57 9.71 1.99 -11.57
CA LYS A 57 8.73 2.29 -12.63
C LYS A 57 8.09 1.02 -13.19
N VAL A 58 8.88 -0.04 -13.35
CA VAL A 58 8.37 -1.36 -13.78
C VAL A 58 7.38 -1.89 -12.76
N HIS A 59 7.65 -1.72 -11.47
CA HIS A 59 6.77 -2.15 -10.40
C HIS A 59 5.47 -1.35 -10.32
N VAL A 60 5.54 -0.03 -10.44
CA VAL A 60 4.35 0.85 -10.46
C VAL A 60 3.41 0.47 -11.59
N GLU A 61 3.92 0.33 -12.81
CA GLU A 61 3.09 -0.07 -13.96
C GLU A 61 2.49 -1.46 -13.78
N ASN A 62 3.23 -2.39 -13.17
CA ASN A 62 2.71 -3.72 -12.84
C ASN A 62 1.56 -3.66 -11.82
N VAL A 63 1.72 -2.88 -10.74
CA VAL A 63 0.66 -2.67 -9.73
C VAL A 63 -0.60 -2.10 -10.40
N LYS A 64 -0.45 -1.07 -11.24
CA LYS A 64 -1.56 -0.45 -11.97
C LYS A 64 -2.33 -1.44 -12.83
N ASN A 65 -1.60 -2.27 -13.59
CA ASN A 65 -2.20 -3.29 -14.46
C ASN A 65 -2.96 -4.34 -13.64
N VAL A 66 -2.34 -4.88 -12.59
CA VAL A 66 -2.96 -5.92 -11.77
C VAL A 66 -4.16 -5.39 -10.98
N TRP A 67 -4.09 -4.18 -10.44
CA TRP A 67 -5.25 -3.55 -9.80
C TRP A 67 -6.38 -3.30 -10.77
N LYS A 68 -6.09 -2.87 -12.00
CA LYS A 68 -7.10 -2.73 -13.05
C LYS A 68 -7.74 -4.08 -13.41
N GLU A 69 -6.96 -5.15 -13.52
CA GLU A 69 -7.47 -6.51 -13.77
C GLU A 69 -8.35 -7.02 -12.63
N ARG A 70 -7.97 -6.74 -11.38
CA ARG A 70 -8.77 -7.03 -10.17
C ARG A 70 -9.97 -6.10 -10.02
N GLY A 71 -10.15 -5.12 -10.91
CA GLY A 71 -11.23 -4.15 -10.89
C GLY A 71 -11.15 -3.15 -9.74
N VAL A 72 -9.96 -2.96 -9.15
CA VAL A 72 -9.69 -1.95 -8.12
C VAL A 72 -9.72 -0.57 -8.77
N THR A 73 -10.57 0.31 -8.26
CA THR A 73 -10.68 1.70 -8.70
C THR A 73 -10.84 2.62 -7.49
N PHE A 74 -10.30 3.83 -7.63
CA PHE A 74 -10.37 4.88 -6.62
C PHE A 74 -11.28 6.00 -7.12
N ASP A 75 -12.17 6.51 -6.27
CA ASP A 75 -13.02 7.64 -6.63
C ASP A 75 -12.19 8.93 -6.78
N LYS A 76 -12.02 9.39 -8.02
CA LYS A 76 -11.28 10.60 -8.37
C LYS A 76 -11.92 11.89 -7.86
N ASN A 77 -13.20 11.86 -7.47
CA ASN A 77 -13.90 13.01 -6.89
C ASN A 77 -13.76 13.05 -5.36
N SER A 78 -13.18 12.02 -4.76
CA SER A 78 -12.95 11.95 -3.33
C SER A 78 -11.93 12.99 -2.88
N LYS A 79 -12.14 13.52 -1.67
CA LYS A 79 -11.18 14.40 -0.99
C LYS A 79 -10.15 13.63 -0.17
N ILE A 80 -10.14 12.30 -0.24
CA ILE A 80 -9.16 11.48 0.47
C ILE A 80 -8.39 10.64 -0.52
N SER A 81 -7.14 10.33 -0.17
CA SER A 81 -6.29 9.38 -0.89
C SER A 81 -5.88 8.23 0.02
N MET A 82 -5.76 7.03 -0.55
CA MET A 82 -5.04 5.94 0.08
C MET A 82 -3.54 6.10 -0.20
N ILE A 83 -2.71 6.07 0.84
CA ILE A 83 -1.26 6.04 0.71
C ILE A 83 -0.81 4.63 1.04
N SER A 84 -0.08 4.00 0.12
CA SER A 84 0.39 2.63 0.26
C SER A 84 1.89 2.56 0.05
N VAL A 85 2.59 1.92 0.98
CA VAL A 85 4.03 1.63 0.90
C VAL A 85 4.18 0.20 0.45
N PHE A 86 4.70 0.04 -0.76
CA PHE A 86 4.98 -1.25 -1.36
C PHE A 86 6.40 -1.71 -1.05
N PHE A 87 6.54 -3.00 -0.79
CA PHE A 87 7.82 -3.69 -0.65
C PHE A 87 7.98 -4.69 -1.77
N HIS A 88 9.23 -4.91 -2.20
CA HIS A 88 9.60 -5.96 -3.13
C HIS A 88 10.26 -7.09 -2.32
N PHE A 89 9.62 -8.25 -2.30
CA PHE A 89 10.16 -9.46 -1.70
C PHE A 89 10.65 -10.42 -2.78
N ASN A 90 11.77 -11.06 -2.53
CA ASN A 90 12.38 -12.07 -3.37
C ASN A 90 12.78 -13.24 -2.49
N ASP A 91 12.28 -14.43 -2.81
CA ASP A 91 12.73 -15.69 -2.24
C ASP A 91 13.30 -16.54 -3.37
N GLU A 92 14.57 -16.30 -3.70
CA GLU A 92 15.26 -17.02 -4.76
C GLU A 92 15.34 -18.53 -4.46
N PRO A 93 15.10 -19.41 -5.45
CA PRO A 93 14.91 -19.13 -6.88
C PRO A 93 13.45 -18.92 -7.31
N GLN A 94 12.51 -18.83 -6.36
CA GLN A 94 11.12 -19.21 -6.58
C GLN A 94 10.24 -18.04 -6.98
N GLU A 95 10.25 -16.89 -6.27
CA GLU A 95 9.26 -15.84 -6.55
C GLU A 95 9.78 -14.41 -6.28
N ASN A 96 9.29 -13.46 -7.10
CA ASN A 96 9.44 -12.02 -6.87
C ASN A 96 8.03 -11.44 -6.77
N ILE A 97 7.72 -10.82 -5.64
CA ILE A 97 6.39 -10.29 -5.36
C ILE A 97 6.46 -8.85 -4.82
N LEU A 98 5.39 -8.11 -5.06
CA LEU A 98 5.12 -6.81 -4.45
C LEU A 98 3.96 -6.96 -3.47
N PHE A 99 4.09 -6.37 -2.28
CA PHE A 99 3.01 -6.35 -1.30
C PHE A 99 2.98 -5.02 -0.56
N ILE A 100 1.80 -4.65 -0.04
CA ILE A 100 1.64 -3.44 0.77
C ILE A 100 2.07 -3.78 2.20
N GLY A 101 3.20 -3.23 2.63
CA GLY A 101 3.66 -3.40 4.02
C GLY A 101 3.12 -2.32 4.96
N HIS A 102 2.63 -1.20 4.41
CA HIS A 102 1.97 -0.16 5.20
C HIS A 102 0.94 0.61 4.37
N VAL A 103 -0.16 1.01 5.03
CA VAL A 103 -1.22 1.80 4.42
C VAL A 103 -1.75 2.85 5.40
N GLY A 104 -2.10 4.02 4.87
CA GLY A 104 -2.80 5.07 5.60
C GLY A 104 -3.69 5.91 4.68
N ILE A 105 -4.45 6.83 5.27
CA ILE A 105 -5.37 7.72 4.54
C ILE A 105 -4.86 9.16 4.62
N LEU A 106 -4.69 9.79 3.46
CA LEU A 106 -4.33 11.19 3.32
C LEU A 106 -5.59 12.03 3.08
N ILE A 107 -5.69 13.14 3.80
CA ILE A 107 -6.80 14.10 3.69
C ILE A 107 -6.19 15.49 3.50
N PRO A 108 -6.35 16.13 2.33
CA PRO A 108 -5.97 17.52 2.14
C PRO A 108 -6.86 18.45 2.99
N GLU A 109 -6.21 19.35 3.73
CA GLU A 109 -6.86 20.41 4.48
C GLU A 109 -7.08 21.65 3.60
N LYS A 110 -7.98 22.54 4.04
CA LYS A 110 -8.35 23.76 3.28
C LYS A 110 -7.18 24.73 3.09
N ASP A 111 -6.20 24.71 3.99
CA ASP A 111 -5.01 25.57 3.97
C ASP A 111 -3.86 24.96 3.14
N GLY A 112 -4.11 23.86 2.42
CA GLY A 112 -3.12 23.17 1.59
C GLY A 112 -2.24 22.17 2.35
N LYS A 113 -2.37 22.08 3.67
CA LYS A 113 -1.70 21.04 4.47
C LYS A 113 -2.35 19.69 4.26
N LEU A 114 -1.69 18.65 4.74
CA LEU A 114 -2.11 17.27 4.60
C LEU A 114 -2.22 16.63 5.97
N MET A 115 -3.36 16.00 6.24
CA MET A 115 -3.58 15.17 7.41
C MET A 115 -3.44 13.70 7.01
N PHE A 116 -2.57 12.96 7.69
CA PHE A 116 -2.32 11.55 7.43
C PHE A 116 -2.77 10.71 8.62
N ILE A 117 -3.68 9.78 8.39
CA ILE A 117 -4.22 8.86 9.40
C ILE A 117 -3.64 7.49 9.16
N GLU A 118 -3.00 6.92 10.17
CA GLU A 118 -2.35 5.61 10.07
C GLU A 118 -2.45 4.80 11.36
N LYS A 119 -2.15 3.51 11.26
CA LYS A 119 -1.91 2.62 12.38
C LYS A 119 -0.57 1.92 12.16
N LEU A 120 0.36 2.08 13.10
CA LEU A 120 1.72 1.55 12.97
C LEU A 120 1.82 0.08 13.36
N ALA A 121 1.05 -0.35 14.37
CA ALA A 121 1.04 -1.72 14.87
C ALA A 121 -0.29 -2.04 15.55
N PHE A 122 -0.59 -3.33 15.73
CA PHE A 122 -1.80 -3.79 16.43
C PHE A 122 -1.96 -3.16 17.82
N GLN A 123 -0.86 -3.12 18.59
CA GLN A 123 -0.84 -2.61 19.97
C GLN A 123 -0.86 -1.07 20.06
N GLN A 124 -0.53 -0.35 18.98
CA GLN A 124 -0.47 1.11 19.00
C GLN A 124 -1.82 1.70 18.58
N PRO A 125 -2.26 2.82 19.20
CA PRO A 125 -3.46 3.52 18.76
C PRO A 125 -3.30 4.03 17.32
N TYR A 126 -4.43 4.33 16.67
CA TYR A 126 -4.39 5.13 15.45
C TYR A 126 -3.79 6.50 15.76
N GLN A 127 -3.03 7.05 14.82
CA GLN A 127 -2.48 8.39 14.93
C GLN A 127 -2.87 9.27 13.75
N VAL A 128 -2.79 10.57 13.99
CA VAL A 128 -3.00 11.61 12.99
C VAL A 128 -1.76 12.48 12.95
N LEU A 129 -1.13 12.56 11.78
CA LEU A 129 0.03 13.40 11.51
C LEU A 129 -0.37 14.53 10.56
N LYS A 130 0.33 15.67 10.67
CA LYS A 130 0.15 16.81 9.77
C LYS A 130 1.45 17.07 9.01
N PHE A 131 1.33 17.26 7.71
CA PHE A 131 2.43 17.56 6.81
C PHE A 131 2.11 18.81 6.00
N ASN A 132 3.11 19.62 5.69
CA ASN A 132 2.93 20.80 4.84
C ASN A 132 2.74 20.42 3.36
N ASN A 133 3.28 19.28 2.94
CA ASN A 133 3.24 18.81 1.55
C ASN A 133 3.56 17.30 1.45
N ARG A 134 3.47 16.75 0.24
CA ARG A 134 3.73 15.33 -0.04
C ARG A 134 5.20 14.93 0.13
N THR A 135 6.13 15.89 0.04
CA THR A 135 7.55 15.64 0.28
C THR A 135 7.81 15.27 1.74
N GLU A 136 7.20 16.01 2.69
CA GLU A 136 7.32 15.67 4.12
C GLU A 136 6.68 14.32 4.45
N LEU A 137 5.52 14.00 3.83
CA LEU A 137 4.91 12.68 3.94
C LEU A 137 5.83 11.57 3.40
N ASN A 138 6.41 11.79 2.21
CA ASN A 138 7.36 10.86 1.61
C ASN A 138 8.54 10.61 2.56
N ASP A 139 9.17 11.68 3.04
CA ASP A 139 10.33 11.58 3.92
C ASP A 139 10.00 10.86 5.21
N TYR A 140 8.84 11.12 5.81
CA TYR A 140 8.37 10.42 6.99
C TYR A 140 8.27 8.90 6.76
N LEU A 141 7.59 8.49 5.68
CA LEU A 141 7.40 7.08 5.36
C LEU A 141 8.72 6.41 4.94
N MET A 142 9.55 7.08 4.14
CA MET A 142 10.83 6.55 3.69
C MET A 142 11.85 6.43 4.82
N ASN A 143 11.89 7.36 5.77
CA ASN A 143 12.71 7.21 6.98
C ASN A 143 12.31 6.00 7.82
N LYS A 144 11.03 5.60 7.77
CA LYS A 144 10.51 4.44 8.50
C LYS A 144 10.74 3.13 7.77
N TYR A 145 10.59 3.12 6.44
CA TYR A 145 10.49 1.89 5.65
C TYR A 145 11.68 1.63 4.70
N ASP A 146 12.29 2.66 4.13
CA ASP A 146 13.51 2.55 3.30
C ASP A 146 14.76 2.68 4.19
N THR A 147 15.00 1.63 4.98
CA THR A 147 16.10 1.58 5.98
C THR A 147 17.14 0.50 5.71
N ALA A 148 16.82 -0.47 4.85
CA ALA A 148 17.72 -1.57 4.50
C ALA A 148 18.76 -1.13 3.45
N TRP A 149 19.95 -1.73 3.53
CA TRP A 149 21.09 -1.42 2.65
C TRP A 149 21.43 -2.63 1.78
N GLY A 150 21.87 -2.38 0.55
CA GLY A 150 22.46 -3.41 -0.33
C GLY A 150 21.53 -4.54 -0.76
N GLN A 151 20.21 -4.40 -0.60
CA GLN A 151 19.25 -5.46 -0.93
C GLN A 151 19.25 -5.78 -2.43
N PRO A 152 19.03 -7.05 -2.84
CA PRO A 152 18.94 -7.44 -4.24
C PRO A 152 17.62 -6.98 -4.90
N VAL A 153 16.63 -6.62 -4.09
CA VAL A 153 15.30 -6.15 -4.50
C VAL A 153 15.23 -4.62 -4.68
N ALA A 154 14.14 -4.14 -5.26
CA ALA A 154 13.83 -2.72 -5.32
C ALA A 154 13.64 -2.14 -3.92
N ARG A 155 13.96 -0.85 -3.76
CA ARG A 155 13.61 -0.11 -2.54
C ARG A 155 12.08 0.02 -2.42
N PRO A 156 11.57 0.20 -1.19
CA PRO A 156 10.16 0.49 -0.99
C PRO A 156 9.72 1.73 -1.77
N PHE A 157 8.51 1.72 -2.30
CA PHE A 157 7.94 2.86 -3.03
C PHE A 157 6.54 3.20 -2.53
N ILE A 158 6.16 4.47 -2.69
CA ILE A 158 4.87 4.98 -2.20
C ILE A 158 3.95 5.26 -3.37
N MET A 159 2.75 4.70 -3.31
CA MET A 159 1.65 5.05 -4.22
C MET A 159 0.59 5.86 -3.48
N GLU A 160 0.11 6.92 -4.13
CA GLU A 160 -1.12 7.62 -3.78
C GLU A 160 -2.22 7.13 -4.71
N ASN A 161 -3.15 6.34 -4.16
CA ASN A 161 -4.11 5.55 -4.94
C ASN A 161 -3.37 4.64 -5.93
N ASP A 162 -3.78 4.66 -7.20
CA ASP A 162 -3.21 3.91 -8.31
C ASP A 162 -2.03 4.62 -9.02
N GLU A 163 -1.47 5.68 -8.45
CA GLU A 163 -0.34 6.39 -9.05
C GLU A 163 0.85 6.47 -8.10
N LEU A 164 2.07 6.53 -8.65
CA LEU A 164 3.26 6.84 -7.86
C LEU A 164 3.06 8.20 -7.18
N LEU A 165 3.41 8.29 -5.89
CA LEU A 165 3.33 9.54 -5.16
C LEU A 165 4.09 10.63 -5.94
N LYS A 166 3.43 11.76 -6.19
CA LYS A 166 3.96 12.83 -7.06
C LYS A 166 5.38 13.29 -6.69
N GLU A 167 5.65 13.40 -5.39
CA GLU A 167 6.93 13.82 -4.83
C GLU A 167 7.75 12.64 -4.31
N TYR A 168 7.54 11.44 -4.88
CA TYR A 168 8.27 10.25 -4.49
C TYR A 168 9.77 10.44 -4.64
N ARG A 169 10.51 10.11 -3.58
CA ARG A 169 11.96 10.02 -3.58
C ARG A 169 12.41 8.99 -2.56
N ASN A 170 13.55 8.34 -2.83
CA ASN A 170 14.18 7.43 -1.87
C ASN A 170 14.54 8.17 -0.58
N ASN A 171 14.76 7.42 0.51
CA ASN A 171 15.16 8.01 1.77
C ASN A 171 16.48 8.80 1.61
N PRO A 172 16.49 10.13 1.85
CA PRO A 172 17.69 10.95 1.71
C PRO A 172 18.80 10.57 2.71
N ASN A 173 18.43 9.90 3.81
CA ASN A 173 19.35 9.41 4.83
C ASN A 173 19.85 7.99 4.53
N ASN A 174 19.25 7.28 3.57
CA ASN A 174 19.69 5.97 3.11
C ASN A 174 20.48 6.10 1.80
N LYS A 175 21.76 6.49 1.93
CA LYS A 175 22.70 6.67 0.81
C LYS A 175 23.36 5.36 0.38
N SER A 176 22.57 4.31 0.08
CA SER A 176 23.09 3.13 -0.63
C SER A 176 22.98 3.27 -2.14
#